data_AF-A0AAU2B2W3-F1
#
_entry.id   AF-A0AAU2B2W3-F1
#
_cell.length_a   1.000
_cell.length_b   1.000
_cell.length_c   1.000
_cell.angle_alpha   90.00
_cell.angle_beta   90.00
_cell.angle_gamma   90.00
#
_symmetry.space_group_name_H-M   'P 1'
#
loop_
_entity.id
_entity.type
_entity.pdbx_description
1 polymer ?
#
loop_
_entity_poly.entity_id
_entity_poly.type
_entity_poly.pdbx_seq_one_letter_code
_entity_poly.pdbx_strand_id
1 'polypeptide(L)' 'MEALRMSRSKVYDLIRTKKLGSFKEGGSRRIPVTALHDYVRIKMEEAA' A
#
# COMPACT_ATOMS: atom_id res chain seq x y z
N MET A 1 -5.84 -6.28 -7.84
CA MET A 1 -4.76 -6.28 -6.84
C MET A 1 -3.69 -7.21 -7.35
N GLU A 2 -2.79 -6.69 -8.17
CA GLU A 2 -1.81 -7.53 -8.87
C GLU A 2 -0.48 -7.55 -8.10
N ALA A 3 0.00 -6.36 -7.69
CA ALA A 3 1.31 -6.20 -7.05
C ALA A 3 1.41 -6.79 -5.63
N LEU A 4 0.37 -6.62 -4.80
CA LEU A 4 0.36 -7.13 -3.41
C LEU A 4 -0.42 -8.44 -3.25
N ARG A 5 -1.17 -8.89 -4.26
CA ARG A 5 -2.08 -10.05 -4.19
C ARG A 5 -3.01 -10.08 -2.95
N MET A 6 -3.35 -8.91 -2.40
CA MET A 6 -4.26 -8.76 -1.25
C MET A 6 -5.70 -8.46 -1.68
N SER A 7 -6.68 -8.61 -0.78
CA SER A 7 -8.06 -8.17 -1.02
C SER A 7 -8.17 -6.63 -1.12
N ARG A 8 -9.19 -6.09 -1.83
CA ARG A 8 -9.40 -4.63 -1.95
C ARG A 8 -9.60 -4.02 -0.57
N SER A 9 -10.41 -4.67 0.27
CA SER A 9 -10.68 -4.24 1.64
C SER A 9 -9.39 -4.09 2.43
N LYS A 10 -8.47 -5.06 2.32
CA LYS A 10 -7.18 -5.01 3.00
C LYS A 10 -6.30 -3.85 2.50
N VAL A 11 -6.26 -3.63 1.19
CA VAL A 11 -5.52 -2.49 0.61
C VAL A 11 -6.10 -1.16 1.10
N TYR A 12 -7.42 -1.04 1.14
CA TYR A 12 -8.09 0.15 1.68
C TYR A 12 -7.83 0.34 3.17
N ASP A 13 -7.78 -0.72 3.98
CA ASP A 13 -7.40 -0.63 5.38
C ASP A 13 -5.95 -0.16 5.55
N LEU A 14 -5.02 -0.61 4.71
CA LEU A 14 -3.62 -0.15 4.73
C LEU A 14 -3.51 1.33 4.36
N ILE A 15 -4.29 1.78 3.38
CA ILE A 15 -4.38 3.20 3.01
C ILE A 15 -4.99 4.00 4.16
N ARG A 16 -6.07 3.51 4.78
CA ARG A 16 -6.78 4.17 5.88
C ARG A 16 -5.90 4.30 7.12
N THR A 17 -5.11 3.28 7.42
CA THR A 17 -4.16 3.24 8.54
C THR A 17 -2.83 3.96 8.23
N LYS A 18 -2.71 4.62 7.07
CA LYS A 18 -1.50 5.29 6.58
C LYS A 18 -0.27 4.38 6.48
N LYS A 19 -0.46 3.05 6.50
CA LYS A 19 0.62 2.07 6.30
C LYS A 19 1.00 1.92 4.83
N LEU A 20 0.11 2.30 3.91
CA LEU A 20 0.38 2.34 2.48
C LEU A 20 0.15 3.75 1.95
N GLY A 21 1.25 4.39 1.54
CA GLY A 21 1.23 5.71 0.92
C GLY A 21 0.37 5.70 -0.35
N SER A 22 -0.51 6.69 -0.47
CA SER A 22 -1.35 6.85 -1.66
C SER A 22 -1.76 8.30 -1.84
N PHE A 23 -1.97 8.69 -3.09
CA PHE A 23 -2.41 10.02 -3.45
C PHE A 23 -3.65 9.95 -4.34
N LYS A 24 -4.38 11.06 -4.43
CA LYS A 24 -5.53 11.19 -5.32
C LYS A 24 -5.08 11.89 -6.59
N GLU A 25 -5.49 11.35 -7.73
CA GLU A 25 -5.26 11.94 -9.04
C GLU A 25 -6.49 11.65 -9.92
N GLY A 26 -7.13 12.70 -10.46
CA GLY A 26 -8.27 12.57 -11.37
C GLY A 26 -9.45 11.77 -10.78
N GLY A 27 -9.74 11.94 -9.48
CA GLY A 27 -10.83 11.20 -8.80
C GLY A 27 -10.50 9.75 -8.46
N SER A 28 -9.33 9.24 -8.84
CA SER A 28 -8.87 7.90 -8.49
C SER A 28 -7.74 7.94 -7.46
N ARG A 29 -7.61 6.90 -6.64
CA ARG A 29 -6.48 6.74 -5.73
C ARG A 29 -5.36 5.95 -6.42
N ARG A 30 -4.14 6.47 -6.36
CA ARG A 30 -2.93 5.87 -6.92
C ARG A 30 -1.95 5.54 -5.79
N ILE A 31 -1.25 4.44 -5.96
CA ILE A 31 -0.21 3.97 -5.03
C ILE A 31 1.11 4.10 -5.78
N PRO A 32 2.04 4.97 -5.35
CA PRO A 32 3.34 5.08 -5.99
C PRO A 32 4.16 3.83 -5.71
N VAL A 33 5.04 3.48 -6.65
CA VAL A 33 5.91 2.29 -6.55
C VAL A 33 6.84 2.39 -5.34
N THR A 34 7.32 3.59 -5.00
CA THR A 34 8.13 3.84 -3.80
C THR A 34 7.40 3.44 -2.51
N ALA A 35 6.14 3.84 -2.35
CA ALA A 35 5.35 3.47 -1.18
C ALA A 35 5.10 1.96 -1.09
N LEU A 36 5.05 1.27 -2.23
CA LEU A 36 4.97 -0.19 -2.25
C LEU A 36 6.26 -0.83 -1.73
N HIS A 37 7.43 -0.37 -2.20
CA HIS A 37 8.72 -0.85 -1.72
C HIS A 37 8.91 -0.57 -0.23
N ASP A 38 8.57 0.63 0.23
CA ASP A 38 8.66 0.99 1.65
C ASP A 38 7.78 0.07 2.51
N TYR A 39 6.55 -0.19 2.07
CA TYR A 39 5.65 -1.10 2.76
C TYR A 39 6.22 -2.51 2.87
N VAL A 40 6.77 -3.06 1.78
CA VAL A 40 7.36 -4.40 1.78
C VAL A 40 8.62 -4.44 2.65
N ARG A 41 9.48 -3.42 2.61
CA ARG A 41 10.67 -3.32 3.47
C ARG A 41 10.29 -3.34 4.95
N ILE A 42 9.38 -2.45 5.37
CA ILE A 42 8.91 -2.41 6.76
C ILE A 42 8.35 -3.77 7.19
N LYS A 43 7.61 -4.44 6.29
CA LYS A 43 7.07 -5.78 6.58
C LYS A 43 8.12 -6.87 6.70
N MET A 44 9.21 -6.78 5.95
CA MET A 44 10.34 -7.71 6.09
C MET A 44 11.11 -7.45 7.39
N GLU A 45 11.29 -6.18 7.77
CA GLU A 45 11.93 -5.79 9.05
C GLU A 45 11.09 -6.19 10.27
N GLU A 46 9.76 -6.03 10.22
CA GLU A 46 8.86 -6.48 11.31
C GLU A 46 8.79 -8.02 11.45
N ALA A 47 9.20 -8.77 10.43
CA ALA A 47 9.14 -10.23 10.40
C ALA A 47 10.49 -10.91 10.71
N ALA A 48 11.56 -10.12 10.88
CA ALA A 48 12.89 -10.57 11.28
C ALA A 48 13.04 -10.53 12.81
#